data_AF-A0A1U8Q6I8-F1
#
_entry.id   AF-A0A1U8Q6I8-F1
#
_cell.length_a   1.000
_cell.length_b   1.000
_cell.length_c   1.000
_cell.angle_alpha   90.00
_cell.angle_beta   90.00
_cell.angle_gamma   90.00
#
_symmetry.space_group_name_H-M   'P 1'
#
loop_
_entity.id
_entity.type
_entity.pdbx_description
1 polymer ?
#
loop_
_entity_poly.entity_id
_entity_poly.type
_entity_poly.pdbx_seq_one_letter_code
_entity_poly.pdbx_strand_id
1 'polypeptide(L)'
;MELDSIECVSSSDGIDEEEIHHHQFSSKPHNNVVPSAISPATSVHELLECPVCTNSMYPPIHQVFNCFGQYFCLHFEAFQLGMAPVYMAFLRFMGDETEARNYSYSLEVGANGRKLIWEGTPRSIRDSHRKVRDSHDGLIIQRNMALFFSGGDRKELKLRVTGRIWKEQQNPDAGVCIPNLCS
;
A
#
# COMPACT_ATOMS: atom_id res chain seq x y z
N MET A 1 -24.47 -1.59 11.84
CA MET A 1 -23.02 -1.43 11.69
C MET A 1 -22.73 0.06 11.65
N GLU A 2 -21.80 0.52 12.46
CA GLU A 2 -21.31 1.91 12.36
C GLU A 2 -20.28 1.96 11.23
N LEU A 3 -20.31 3.02 10.41
CA LEU A 3 -19.52 3.18 9.19
C LEU A 3 -18.82 4.54 9.21
N ASP A 4 -17.50 4.54 9.04
CA ASP A 4 -16.71 5.75 8.84
C ASP A 4 -16.04 5.75 7.47
N SER A 5 -16.01 6.92 6.83
CA SER A 5 -15.47 7.10 5.46
C SER A 5 -14.03 7.60 5.50
N ILE A 6 -13.20 7.10 4.57
CA ILE A 6 -11.81 7.49 4.34
C ILE A 6 -11.72 8.12 2.95
N GLU A 7 -11.01 9.25 2.82
CA GLU A 7 -10.65 9.83 1.53
C GLU A 7 -9.17 10.22 1.54
N CYS A 8 -8.42 9.76 0.54
CA CYS A 8 -7.06 10.21 0.28
C CYS A 8 -6.82 10.46 -1.22
N VAL A 9 -5.94 11.40 -1.52
CA VAL A 9 -5.52 11.74 -2.88
C VAL A 9 -4.02 11.57 -2.96
N SER A 10 -3.54 10.69 -3.85
CA SER A 10 -2.11 10.63 -4.15
C SER A 10 -1.75 11.90 -4.93
N SER A 11 -0.82 12.68 -4.40
CA SER A 11 -0.28 13.86 -5.08
C SER A 11 1.16 13.56 -5.47
N SER A 12 1.46 13.49 -6.75
CA SER A 12 2.84 13.52 -7.25
C SER A 12 2.93 14.63 -8.28
N ASP A 13 3.68 15.69 -7.97
CA ASP A 13 3.99 16.73 -8.95
C ASP A 13 4.76 16.10 -10.13
N GLY A 14 4.41 16.54 -11.33
CA GLY A 14 4.76 15.90 -12.60
C GLY A 14 6.23 15.45 -12.71
N ILE A 15 6.41 14.16 -12.94
CA ILE A 15 7.65 13.61 -13.49
C ILE A 15 7.56 13.73 -15.01
N ASP A 16 8.41 14.58 -15.60
CA ASP A 16 8.58 14.68 -17.03
C ASP A 16 8.86 13.30 -17.64
N GLU A 17 8.28 13.05 -18.82
CA GLU A 17 8.29 11.76 -19.53
C GLU A 17 9.69 11.32 -20.04
N GLU A 18 10.78 11.99 -19.63
CA GLU A 18 12.16 11.78 -20.12
C GLU A 18 13.15 11.15 -19.11
N GLU A 19 12.86 11.06 -17.80
CA GLU A 19 13.81 10.46 -16.84
C GLU A 19 13.73 8.92 -16.71
N ILE A 20 13.21 8.26 -17.75
CA ILE A 20 13.31 6.81 -17.90
C ILE A 20 13.84 6.52 -19.30
N HIS A 21 15.07 6.93 -19.63
CA HIS A 21 16.00 6.16 -20.48
C HIS A 21 17.36 6.88 -20.65
N HIS A 22 18.44 6.08 -20.55
CA HIS A 22 19.85 6.37 -20.91
C HIS A 22 20.76 7.08 -19.88
N HIS A 23 21.23 6.31 -18.89
CA HIS A 23 22.66 6.31 -18.57
C HIS A 23 23.28 4.96 -18.94
N GLN A 24 23.84 4.96 -20.15
CA GLN A 24 24.76 3.96 -20.67
C GLN A 24 26.05 4.02 -19.85
N PHE A 25 26.56 2.90 -19.30
CA PHE A 25 27.99 2.61 -19.38
C PHE A 25 28.32 1.12 -19.19
N SER A 26 29.33 0.74 -19.96
CA SER A 26 29.90 -0.57 -20.28
C SER A 26 30.19 -1.51 -19.12
N SER A 27 29.97 -2.81 -19.38
CA SER A 27 30.49 -3.93 -18.59
C SER A 27 31.96 -4.25 -18.94
N LYS A 28 32.83 -4.28 -17.92
CA LYS A 28 34.03 -5.14 -17.86
C LYS A 28 34.24 -5.68 -16.43
N PRO A 29 34.71 -6.93 -16.26
CA PRO A 29 34.94 -7.54 -14.96
C PRO A 29 36.36 -7.25 -14.46
N HIS A 30 36.55 -7.10 -13.14
CA HIS A 30 37.66 -7.70 -12.38
C HIS A 30 37.62 -7.27 -10.89
N ASN A 31 37.94 -8.26 -10.04
CA ASN A 31 37.98 -8.30 -8.57
C ASN A 31 38.50 -7.05 -7.84
N ASN A 32 37.90 -6.73 -6.68
CA ASN A 32 38.58 -6.86 -5.38
C ASN A 32 37.63 -6.62 -4.18
N VAL A 33 37.82 -7.44 -3.16
CA VAL A 33 37.22 -7.38 -1.81
C VAL A 33 37.77 -6.17 -1.05
N VAL A 34 36.90 -5.31 -0.47
CA VAL A 34 37.12 -4.57 0.80
C VAL A 34 35.73 -4.16 1.37
N PRO A 35 35.47 -4.27 2.69
CA PRO A 35 34.17 -3.97 3.28
C PRO A 35 34.00 -2.46 3.48
N SER A 36 32.91 -1.87 2.99
CA SER A 36 32.63 -0.45 3.21
C SER A 36 31.65 -0.23 4.36
N ALA A 37 32.04 0.72 5.19
CA ALA A 37 31.48 1.10 6.45
C ALA A 37 30.04 1.61 6.34
N ILE A 38 29.28 1.40 7.40
CA ILE A 38 28.01 2.08 7.65
C ILE A 38 28.34 3.54 7.93
N SER A 39 28.18 4.41 6.94
CA SER A 39 28.18 5.86 7.16
C SER A 39 26.91 6.25 7.93
N PRO A 40 26.99 7.14 8.93
CA PRO A 40 25.80 7.62 9.60
C PRO A 40 24.99 8.46 8.61
N ALA A 41 23.71 8.12 8.41
CA ALA A 41 22.84 8.88 7.52
C ALA A 41 22.80 10.35 7.98
N THR A 42 23.19 11.27 7.09
CA THR A 42 23.35 12.70 7.41
C THR A 42 22.11 13.53 7.08
N SER A 43 21.12 12.91 6.43
CA SER A 43 19.88 13.57 6.02
C SER A 43 18.72 12.57 6.00
N VAL A 44 17.52 13.04 6.33
CA VAL A 44 16.27 12.26 6.17
C VAL A 44 16.02 11.78 4.73
N HIS A 45 16.66 12.41 3.73
CA HIS A 45 16.59 11.95 2.34
C HIS A 45 17.22 10.58 2.12
N GLU A 46 18.36 10.27 2.75
CA GLU A 46 19.06 8.98 2.60
C GLU A 46 18.27 7.81 3.19
N LEU A 47 17.32 8.08 4.11
CA LEU A 47 16.40 7.09 4.68
C LEU A 47 15.21 6.76 3.76
N LEU A 48 14.94 7.62 2.78
CA LEU A 48 13.84 7.49 1.82
C LEU A 48 14.32 6.95 0.47
N GLU A 49 15.61 6.72 0.31
CA GLU A 49 16.16 6.11 -0.89
C GLU A 49 16.14 4.59 -0.75
N CYS A 50 15.48 3.90 -1.69
CA CYS A 50 15.50 2.45 -1.70
C CYS A 50 16.93 1.98 -2.02
N PRO A 51 17.60 1.21 -1.14
CA PRO A 51 18.99 0.79 -1.36
C PRO A 51 19.15 -0.19 -2.53
N VAL A 52 18.04 -0.65 -3.12
CA VAL A 52 18.02 -1.58 -4.25
C VAL A 52 17.95 -0.86 -5.59
N CYS A 53 17.25 0.29 -5.67
CA CYS A 53 16.97 0.94 -6.96
C CYS A 53 17.27 2.43 -7.02
N THR A 54 17.81 3.04 -5.96
CA THR A 54 18.26 4.46 -5.91
C THR A 54 17.22 5.49 -6.34
N ASN A 55 15.95 5.10 -6.46
CA ASN A 55 14.84 6.01 -6.67
C ASN A 55 14.50 6.68 -5.33
N SER A 56 14.17 7.98 -5.38
CA SER A 56 13.50 8.65 -4.27
C SER A 56 12.18 7.90 -4.01
N MET A 57 12.03 7.22 -2.86
CA MET A 57 10.69 6.84 -2.43
C MET A 57 9.98 8.17 -2.17
N TYR A 58 9.00 8.51 -3.02
CA TYR A 58 7.90 9.33 -2.55
C TYR A 58 7.54 8.82 -1.15
N PRO A 59 7.53 9.68 -0.12
CA PRO A 59 7.25 9.22 1.23
C PRO A 59 5.91 8.49 1.15
N PRO A 60 5.85 7.19 1.52
CA PRO A 60 4.61 6.43 1.45
C PRO A 60 3.54 7.25 2.15
N ILE A 61 2.41 7.48 1.48
CA ILE A 61 1.35 8.30 2.06
C ILE A 61 0.81 7.48 3.24
N HIS A 62 1.22 7.90 4.43
CA HIS A 62 0.74 7.38 5.70
C HIS A 62 -0.27 8.35 6.25
N GLN A 63 -1.54 8.00 6.15
CA GLN A 63 -2.62 8.77 6.77
C GLN A 63 -3.19 7.98 7.93
N VAL A 64 -3.31 8.65 9.08
CA VAL A 64 -3.88 8.08 10.29
C VAL A 64 -5.33 8.54 10.42
N PHE A 65 -6.22 7.58 10.60
CA PHE A 65 -7.65 7.79 10.82
C PHE A 65 -7.99 7.38 12.25
N ASN A 66 -8.88 8.12 12.88
CA ASN A 66 -9.47 7.75 14.16
C ASN A 66 -10.95 7.44 13.95
N CYS A 67 -11.38 6.23 14.27
CA CYS A 67 -12.77 5.79 14.23
C CYS A 67 -12.99 4.69 15.27
N PHE A 68 -14.21 4.58 15.81
CA PHE A 68 -14.53 3.59 16.86
C PHE A 68 -13.63 3.66 18.10
N GLY A 69 -13.04 4.83 18.39
CA GLY A 69 -12.06 5.02 19.47
C GLY A 69 -10.71 4.36 19.21
N GLN A 70 -10.43 3.94 17.97
CA GLN A 70 -9.21 3.26 17.56
C GLN A 70 -8.52 4.02 16.42
N TYR A 71 -7.23 3.73 16.21
CA TYR A 71 -6.45 4.35 15.15
C TYR A 71 -6.12 3.35 14.03
N PHE A 72 -6.23 3.81 12.80
CA PHE A 72 -5.94 3.05 11.59
C PHE A 72 -4.98 3.83 10.71
N CYS A 73 -4.06 3.15 10.04
CA CYS A 73 -3.04 3.73 9.18
C CYS A 73 -3.26 3.23 7.76
N LEU A 74 -3.65 4.12 6.86
CA LEU A 74 -3.63 3.84 5.43
C LEU A 74 -2.19 3.94 4.93
N HIS A 75 -1.75 2.92 4.21
CA HIS A 75 -0.48 2.89 3.53
C HIS A 75 -0.73 2.92 2.03
N PHE A 76 -0.04 3.81 1.32
CA PHE A 76 0.02 3.82 -0.14
C PHE A 76 1.48 3.85 -0.59
N GLU A 77 1.88 2.88 -1.39
CA GLU A 77 3.24 2.79 -1.94
C GLU A 77 3.25 2.33 -3.40
N ALA A 78 4.35 2.60 -4.10
CA ALA A 78 4.65 2.04 -5.40
C ALA A 78 5.76 0.99 -5.27
N PHE A 79 5.62 -0.14 -5.94
CA PHE A 79 6.66 -1.18 -5.99
C PHE A 79 6.66 -1.94 -7.31
N GLN A 80 7.66 -2.79 -7.53
CA GLN A 80 7.77 -3.66 -8.70
C GLN A 80 7.16 -5.03 -8.38
N LEU A 81 6.11 -5.40 -9.10
CA LEU A 81 5.56 -6.76 -9.07
C LEU A 81 6.09 -7.52 -10.29
N GLY A 82 7.15 -8.31 -10.07
CA GLY A 82 7.93 -8.87 -11.18
C GLY A 82 8.64 -7.74 -11.93
N MET A 83 8.29 -7.54 -13.21
CA MET A 83 8.82 -6.47 -14.07
C MET A 83 7.84 -5.31 -14.25
N ALA A 84 6.68 -5.34 -13.58
CA ALA A 84 5.63 -4.35 -13.75
C ALA A 84 5.57 -3.37 -12.56
N PRO A 85 5.59 -2.04 -12.81
CA PRO A 85 5.35 -1.07 -11.76
C PRO A 85 3.87 -1.09 -11.35
N VAL A 86 3.63 -1.23 -10.05
CA VAL A 86 2.30 -1.24 -9.46
C VAL A 86 2.22 -0.28 -8.27
N TYR A 87 1.01 0.17 -7.98
CA TYR A 87 0.68 0.87 -6.75
C TYR A 87 -0.07 -0.09 -5.83
N MET A 88 0.08 0.07 -4.52
CA MET A 88 -0.67 -0.69 -3.54
C MET A 88 -1.17 0.18 -2.41
N ALA A 89 -2.43 -0.04 -2.04
CA ALA A 89 -3.07 0.61 -0.90
C ALA A 89 -3.61 -0.43 0.08
N PHE A 90 -3.37 -0.24 1.37
CA PHE A 90 -3.94 -1.11 2.42
C PHE A 90 -4.07 -0.39 3.75
N LEU A 91 -4.94 -0.89 4.62
CA LEU A 91 -5.17 -0.34 5.95
C LEU A 91 -4.51 -1.23 7.03
N ARG A 92 -3.83 -0.61 7.99
CA ARG A 92 -3.31 -1.26 9.19
C ARG A 92 -3.97 -0.73 10.45
N PHE A 93 -4.38 -1.62 11.34
CA PHE A 93 -4.92 -1.30 12.65
C PHE A 93 -3.79 -1.04 13.66
N MET A 94 -3.85 0.07 14.40
CA MET A 94 -2.87 0.40 15.44
C MET A 94 -3.13 -0.32 16.76
N GLY A 95 -3.12 -1.65 16.72
CA GLY A 95 -3.25 -2.53 17.88
C GLY A 95 -2.81 -3.94 17.51
N ASP A 96 -3.32 -4.97 18.18
CA ASP A 96 -2.97 -6.36 17.89
C ASP A 96 -3.87 -7.03 16.84
N GLU A 97 -3.51 -8.25 16.44
CA GLU A 97 -4.24 -9.00 15.40
C GLU A 97 -5.62 -9.45 15.88
N THR A 98 -5.78 -9.75 17.16
CA THR A 98 -7.04 -10.22 17.73
C THR A 98 -8.07 -9.09 17.73
N GLU A 99 -7.66 -7.88 18.11
CA GLU A 99 -8.49 -6.68 18.04
C GLU A 99 -8.82 -6.29 16.61
N ALA A 100 -7.83 -6.37 15.70
CA ALA A 100 -7.99 -6.01 14.29
C ALA A 100 -9.11 -6.81 13.60
N ARG A 101 -9.29 -8.09 13.96
CA ARG A 101 -10.35 -8.98 13.44
C ARG A 101 -11.78 -8.52 13.73
N ASN A 102 -11.98 -7.59 14.66
CA ASN A 102 -13.29 -6.99 14.91
C ASN A 102 -13.63 -5.91 13.88
N TYR A 103 -12.72 -5.57 12.98
CA TYR A 103 -12.90 -4.55 11.97
C TYR A 103 -12.74 -5.13 10.57
N SER A 104 -13.45 -4.52 9.65
CA SER A 104 -13.37 -4.75 8.22
C SER A 104 -13.23 -3.40 7.54
N TYR A 105 -12.57 -3.38 6.39
CA TYR A 105 -12.39 -2.17 5.60
C TYR A 105 -12.59 -2.45 4.11
N SER A 106 -12.95 -1.40 3.38
CA SER A 106 -12.94 -1.38 1.91
C SER A 106 -12.06 -0.25 1.42
N LEU A 107 -11.27 -0.46 0.36
CA LEU A 107 -10.63 0.60 -0.42
C LEU A 107 -11.15 0.56 -1.85
N GLU A 108 -11.44 1.71 -2.42
CA GLU A 108 -12.00 1.88 -3.76
C GLU A 108 -11.21 2.94 -4.53
N VAL A 109 -10.88 2.60 -5.79
CA VAL A 109 -10.48 3.57 -6.81
C VAL A 109 -11.45 3.48 -7.98
N GLY A 110 -11.86 4.62 -8.54
CA GLY A 110 -12.85 4.61 -9.60
C GLY A 110 -12.93 5.92 -10.38
N ALA A 111 -13.30 5.79 -11.65
CA ALA A 111 -13.55 6.88 -12.58
C ALA A 111 -14.37 6.36 -13.77
N ASN A 112 -15.10 7.24 -14.46
CA ASN A 112 -15.83 6.92 -15.70
C ASN A 112 -16.77 5.70 -15.58
N GLY A 113 -17.48 5.58 -14.46
CA GLY A 113 -18.41 4.47 -14.19
C GLY A 113 -17.74 3.11 -13.96
N ARG A 114 -16.42 3.06 -13.82
CA ARG A 114 -15.64 1.86 -13.46
C ARG A 114 -15.00 2.04 -12.10
N LYS A 115 -14.85 0.94 -11.37
CA LYS A 115 -14.16 0.93 -10.08
C LYS A 115 -13.46 -0.39 -9.81
N LEU A 116 -12.39 -0.32 -9.02
CA LEU A 116 -11.77 -1.45 -8.35
C LEU A 116 -12.02 -1.29 -6.86
N ILE A 117 -12.41 -2.38 -6.20
CA ILE A 117 -12.63 -2.44 -4.76
C ILE A 117 -11.80 -3.58 -4.19
N TRP A 118 -11.17 -3.31 -3.06
CA TRP A 118 -10.55 -4.30 -2.18
C TRP A 118 -11.27 -4.26 -0.83
N GLU A 119 -11.62 -5.42 -0.29
CA GLU A 119 -12.21 -5.53 1.05
C GLU A 119 -11.44 -6.57 1.87
N GLY A 120 -11.28 -6.34 3.17
CA GLY A 120 -10.61 -7.27 4.06
C GLY A 120 -10.54 -6.80 5.50
N THR A 121 -9.82 -7.56 6.32
CA THR A 121 -9.49 -7.19 7.70
C THR A 121 -8.21 -6.37 7.71
N PRO A 122 -8.13 -5.23 8.44
CA PRO A 122 -6.89 -4.46 8.52
C PRO A 122 -5.81 -5.28 9.23
N ARG A 123 -4.58 -5.25 8.73
CA ARG A 123 -3.45 -5.93 9.40
C ARG A 123 -3.05 -5.18 10.65
N SER A 124 -2.58 -5.86 11.69
CA SER A 124 -2.00 -5.20 12.86
C SER A 124 -0.78 -4.36 12.45
N ILE A 125 -0.55 -3.22 13.12
CA ILE A 125 0.66 -2.40 12.95
C ILE A 125 1.95 -3.16 13.33
N ARG A 126 1.82 -4.26 14.10
CA ARG A 126 2.92 -5.18 14.42
C ARG A 126 3.42 -5.92 13.17
N ASP A 127 2.60 -6.07 12.14
CA ASP A 127 3.05 -6.49 10.82
C ASP A 127 3.67 -5.29 10.07
N SER A 128 4.91 -5.49 9.63
CA SER A 128 5.60 -4.49 8.82
C SER A 128 4.89 -4.29 7.47
N HIS A 129 4.93 -3.08 6.92
CA HIS A 129 4.38 -2.80 5.59
C HIS A 129 4.97 -3.74 4.53
N ARG A 130 6.26 -4.09 4.63
CA ARG A 130 6.92 -5.07 3.75
C ARG A 130 6.25 -6.44 3.79
N LYS A 131 5.90 -6.96 4.97
CA LYS A 131 5.22 -8.25 5.10
C LYS A 131 3.86 -8.23 4.40
N VAL A 132 3.09 -7.15 4.56
CA VAL A 132 1.78 -6.97 3.91
C VAL A 132 1.93 -6.88 2.39
N ARG A 133 2.91 -6.11 1.92
CA ARG A 133 3.24 -5.95 0.51
C ARG A 133 3.68 -7.27 -0.14
N ASP A 134 4.61 -7.99 0.48
CA ASP A 134 5.18 -9.22 -0.06
C ASP A 134 4.13 -10.36 -0.09
N SER A 135 3.10 -10.30 0.77
CA SER A 135 1.94 -11.20 0.71
C SER A 135 0.83 -10.73 -0.23
N HIS A 136 0.98 -9.55 -0.86
CA HIS A 136 -0.02 -8.95 -1.76
C HIS A 136 -1.41 -8.75 -1.08
N ASP A 137 -1.40 -8.46 0.22
CA ASP A 137 -2.61 -8.33 1.05
C ASP A 137 -3.12 -6.88 1.06
N GLY A 138 -3.61 -6.42 -0.08
CA GLY A 138 -4.06 -5.05 -0.30
C GLY A 138 -4.51 -4.76 -1.72
N LEU A 139 -5.06 -3.56 -1.95
CA LEU A 139 -5.50 -3.10 -3.26
C LEU A 139 -4.31 -2.83 -4.17
N ILE A 140 -4.01 -3.74 -5.09
CA ILE A 140 -2.95 -3.57 -6.10
C ILE A 140 -3.53 -3.01 -7.40
N ILE A 141 -2.91 -1.96 -7.92
CA ILE A 141 -3.35 -1.24 -9.12
C ILE A 141 -2.14 -1.09 -10.05
N GLN A 142 -2.23 -1.67 -11.25
CA GLN A 142 -1.20 -1.47 -12.27
C GLN A 142 -1.15 -0.01 -12.72
N ARG A 143 0.05 0.48 -13.09
CA ARG A 143 0.26 1.88 -13.50
C ARG A 143 -0.75 2.39 -14.52
N ASN A 144 -1.02 1.62 -15.58
CA ASN A 144 -1.96 2.02 -16.63
C ASN A 144 -3.40 2.18 -16.11
N MET A 145 -3.81 1.36 -15.14
CA MET A 145 -5.11 1.49 -14.49
C MET A 145 -5.16 2.69 -13.55
N ALA A 146 -4.07 2.94 -12.79
CA ALA A 146 -3.98 4.08 -11.90
C ALA A 146 -4.05 5.42 -12.66
N LEU A 147 -3.37 5.51 -13.81
CA LEU A 147 -3.45 6.67 -14.71
C LEU A 147 -4.84 6.81 -15.34
N PHE A 148 -5.49 5.71 -15.71
CA PHE A 148 -6.87 5.74 -16.19
C PHE A 148 -7.84 6.32 -15.13
N PHE A 149 -7.69 5.90 -13.86
CA PHE A 149 -8.54 6.40 -12.77
C PHE A 149 -8.18 7.81 -12.29
N SER A 150 -7.02 8.34 -12.68
CA SER A 150 -6.62 9.72 -12.38
C SER A 150 -7.37 10.76 -13.22
N GLY A 151 -8.07 10.36 -14.30
CA GLY A 151 -9.00 11.22 -15.07
C GLY A 151 -8.38 12.35 -15.91
N GLY A 152 -7.07 12.59 -15.81
CA GLY A 152 -6.32 13.59 -16.57
C GLY A 152 -5.80 13.11 -17.93
N ASP A 153 -4.73 13.76 -18.40
CA ASP A 153 -4.03 13.45 -19.66
C ASP A 153 -3.19 12.16 -19.62
N ARG A 154 -3.30 11.38 -18.53
CA ARG A 154 -2.53 10.16 -18.22
C ARG A 154 -1.03 10.37 -18.05
N LYS A 155 -0.59 11.62 -17.83
CA LYS A 155 0.82 11.92 -17.55
C LYS A 155 1.08 12.02 -16.05
N GLU A 156 0.15 12.61 -15.31
CA GLU A 156 0.24 12.80 -13.87
C GLU A 156 -0.62 11.79 -13.10
N LEU A 157 -0.09 11.26 -11.99
CA LEU A 157 -0.84 10.39 -11.09
C LEU A 157 -1.64 11.25 -10.09
N LYS A 158 -2.97 11.26 -10.26
CA LYS A 158 -3.94 11.91 -9.35
C LYS A 158 -4.96 10.89 -8.86
N LEU A 159 -4.47 9.76 -8.39
CA LEU A 159 -5.32 8.67 -7.96
C LEU A 159 -5.99 9.02 -6.62
N ARG A 160 -7.32 9.07 -6.62
CA ARG A 160 -8.11 9.18 -5.39
C ARG A 160 -8.46 7.78 -4.90
N VAL A 161 -7.97 7.44 -3.70
CA VAL A 161 -8.36 6.22 -3.00
C VAL A 161 -9.36 6.62 -1.92
N THR A 162 -10.54 6.03 -2.00
CA THR A 162 -11.58 6.19 -0.98
C THR A 162 -11.72 4.89 -0.21
N GLY A 163 -12.30 4.95 0.98
CA GLY A 163 -12.50 3.74 1.76
C GLY A 163 -13.55 3.87 2.83
N ARG A 164 -13.82 2.76 3.49
CA ARG A 164 -14.74 2.66 4.62
C ARG A 164 -14.17 1.71 5.66
N ILE A 165 -14.44 1.96 6.93
CA ILE A 165 -14.17 1.03 8.03
C ILE A 165 -15.49 0.73 8.72
N TRP A 166 -15.73 -0.53 9.04
CA TRP A 166 -16.84 -0.95 9.89
C TRP A 166 -16.37 -1.96 10.93
N LYS A 167 -17.10 -2.00 12.04
CA LYS A 167 -16.91 -2.98 13.10
C LYS A 167 -17.88 -4.14 12.91
N GLU A 168 -17.37 -5.36 12.87
CA GLU A 168 -18.17 -6.57 12.87
C GLU A 168 -18.86 -6.72 14.23
N GLN A 169 -20.18 -6.94 14.22
CA GLN A 169 -20.90 -7.25 15.45
C GLN A 169 -20.50 -8.66 15.90
N GLN A 170 -19.95 -8.78 17.10
CA GLN A 170 -19.86 -10.08 17.76
C GLN A 170 -21.30 -10.57 17.96
N ASN A 171 -21.73 -11.50 17.13
CA ASN A 171 -23.00 -12.18 17.30
C ASN A 171 -22.74 -13.36 18.25
N PRO A 172 -23.14 -13.28 19.53
CA PRO A 172 -22.84 -14.32 20.52
C PRO A 172 -23.45 -15.69 20.17
N ASP A 173 -24.38 -15.75 19.20
CA ASP A 173 -25.09 -16.95 18.78
C ASP A 173 -24.47 -17.68 17.56
N ALA A 174 -23.36 -17.21 16.99
CA ALA A 174 -22.71 -17.85 15.82
C ALA A 174 -21.82 -19.06 16.16
N GLY A 175 -21.92 -19.59 17.38
CA GLY A 175 -21.24 -20.81 17.81
C GLY A 175 -22.20 -22.00 17.84
N VAL A 176 -22.21 -22.80 16.77
CA VAL A 176 -22.41 -24.26 16.69
C VAL A 176 -22.78 -24.59 15.23
N CYS A 177 -21.78 -24.63 14.36
CA CYS A 177 -21.88 -25.43 13.13
C CYS A 177 -21.29 -26.80 13.46
N ILE A 178 -22.18 -27.74 13.81
CA ILE A 178 -21.83 -29.16 13.95
C ILE A 178 -21.31 -29.61 12.57
N PRO A 179 -20.10 -30.20 12.47
CA PRO A 179 -19.70 -30.82 11.22
C PRO A 179 -20.61 -32.03 11.00
N ASN A 180 -21.43 -31.98 9.94
CA ASN A 180 -22.19 -33.14 9.50
C ASN A 180 -21.21 -34.30 9.24
N LEU A 181 -21.30 -35.31 10.08
CA LEU A 181 -20.66 -36.60 9.90
C LEU A 181 -21.40 -37.31 8.77
N CYS A 182 -20.87 -37.26 7.55
CA CYS A 182 -21.37 -38.08 6.46
C CYS A 182 -20.94 -39.54 6.70
N SER A 183 -21.92 -40.41 6.91
CA SER A 183 -21.80 -41.86 6.70
C SER A 183 -21.97 -42.20 5.23
#